data_AF-A0A9J8BIS9-F1
#
_entry.id   AF-A0A9J8BIS9-F1
#
_cell.length_a   1.000
_cell.length_b   1.000
_cell.length_c   1.000
_cell.angle_alpha   90.00
_cell.angle_beta   90.00
_cell.angle_gamma   90.00
#
_symmetry.space_group_name_H-M   'P 1'
#
loop_
_entity.id
_entity.type
_entity.pdbx_description
1 polymer ?
#
loop_
_entity_poly.entity_id
_entity_poly.type
_entity_poly.pdbx_seq_one_letter_code
_entity_poly.pdbx_strand_id
1 'polypeptide(L)'
;MFMMGLPWLLVLELVLYSGCFICGVIAAAWMTLTQGHFDGRCILYGSVYYNASGQGLTIEGSSSPSVCYFVSAIAVCMAIYCFSLILYWIYASCVDEDVRRGTVSLNTSLGVCGLLLFFLLVSGCILKIGRDSLCFSVLHNTPSITSCEDAQNKTWAHPYTGNQFYTGLYSTERSMWVSFFFWVLITAVVVIQRRQSSRLKVWGDDEWSRAETEPFLHRPSRQR
;
A
#
# COMPACT_ATOMS: atom_id res chain seq x y z
N MET A 1 29.67 1.90 -18.45
CA MET A 1 29.33 0.84 -17.47
C MET A 1 28.12 1.20 -16.58
N PHE A 2 27.16 2.03 -17.04
CA PHE A 2 25.96 2.40 -16.25
C PHE A 2 24.67 1.70 -16.71
N MET A 3 24.76 0.77 -17.65
CA MET A 3 23.58 0.11 -18.27
C MET A 3 22.92 -0.95 -17.38
N MET A 4 23.55 -1.38 -16.27
CA MET A 4 22.96 -2.35 -15.32
C MET A 4 22.01 -1.73 -14.27
N GLY A 5 22.00 -0.40 -14.08
CA GLY A 5 21.23 0.22 -12.99
C GLY A 5 19.72 0.26 -13.24
N LEU A 6 19.31 0.50 -14.49
CA LEU A 6 17.90 0.61 -14.89
C LEU A 6 17.12 -0.72 -14.80
N PRO A 7 17.64 -1.88 -15.27
CA PRO A 7 16.93 -3.15 -15.14
C PRO A 7 16.80 -3.61 -13.68
N TRP A 8 17.82 -3.37 -12.84
CA TRP A 8 17.76 -3.75 -11.42
C TRP A 8 16.72 -2.95 -10.64
N LEU A 9 16.64 -1.63 -10.89
CA LEU A 9 15.62 -0.76 -10.28
C LEU A 9 14.20 -1.19 -10.66
N LEU A 10 14.00 -1.65 -11.90
CA LEU A 10 12.71 -2.14 -12.36
C LEU A 10 12.31 -3.46 -11.69
N VAL A 11 13.26 -4.40 -11.56
CA VAL A 11 13.04 -5.66 -10.85
C VAL A 11 12.69 -5.38 -9.38
N LEU A 12 13.42 -4.48 -8.72
CA LEU A 12 13.12 -4.07 -7.35
C LEU A 12 11.72 -3.46 -7.22
N GLU A 13 11.33 -2.57 -8.15
CA GLU A 13 9.99 -1.98 -8.19
C GLU A 13 8.90 -3.05 -8.31
N LEU A 14 9.10 -4.05 -9.19
CA LEU A 14 8.14 -5.15 -9.39
C LEU A 14 7.99 -6.04 -8.13
N VAL A 15 9.10 -6.34 -7.45
CA VAL A 15 9.10 -7.09 -6.19
C VAL A 15 8.34 -6.32 -5.11
N LEU A 16 8.56 -5.00 -5.01
CA LEU A 16 7.86 -4.16 -4.05
C LEU A 16 6.35 -4.08 -4.33
N TYR A 17 5.93 -3.96 -5.60
CA TYR A 17 4.50 -4.02 -5.96
C TYR A 17 3.87 -5.38 -5.64
N SER A 18 4.62 -6.47 -5.85
CA SER A 18 4.16 -7.83 -5.53
C SER A 18 3.93 -7.98 -4.01
N GLY A 19 4.85 -7.45 -3.20
CA GLY A 19 4.70 -7.39 -1.75
C GLY A 19 3.48 -6.56 -1.33
N CYS A 20 3.28 -5.39 -1.96
CA CYS A 20 2.12 -4.54 -1.70
C CYS A 20 0.80 -5.23 -2.05
N PHE A 21 0.77 -5.95 -3.17
CA PHE A 21 -0.40 -6.72 -3.60
C PHE A 21 -0.78 -7.78 -2.56
N ILE A 22 0.19 -8.58 -2.11
CA ILE A 22 -0.05 -9.61 -1.08
C ILE A 22 -0.56 -8.96 0.22
N CYS A 23 0.07 -7.88 0.67
CA CYS A 23 -0.34 -7.16 1.88
C CYS A 23 -1.78 -6.61 1.75
N GLY A 24 -2.14 -6.07 0.58
CA GLY A 24 -3.48 -5.57 0.29
C GLY A 24 -4.54 -6.67 0.33
N VAL A 25 -4.25 -7.83 -0.26
CA VAL A 25 -5.14 -9.00 -0.24
C VAL A 25 -5.33 -9.53 1.18
N ILE A 26 -4.24 -9.66 1.95
CA ILE A 26 -4.30 -10.10 3.35
C ILE A 26 -5.17 -9.14 4.17
N ALA A 27 -4.94 -7.82 4.04
CA ALA A 27 -5.72 -6.82 4.75
C ALA A 27 -7.21 -6.85 4.38
N ALA A 28 -7.55 -6.99 3.10
CA ALA A 28 -8.93 -7.08 2.64
C ALA A 28 -9.62 -8.37 3.11
N ALA A 29 -8.92 -9.50 3.10
CA ALA A 29 -9.44 -10.79 3.54
C ALA A 29 -9.78 -10.78 5.03
N TRP A 30 -8.84 -10.32 5.88
CA TRP A 30 -9.08 -10.21 7.32
C TRP A 30 -10.21 -9.22 7.64
N MET A 31 -10.26 -8.08 6.94
CA MET A 31 -11.37 -7.13 7.09
C MET A 31 -12.72 -7.75 6.76
N THR A 32 -12.82 -8.47 5.64
CA THR A 32 -14.06 -9.15 5.23
C THR A 32 -14.47 -10.23 6.21
N LEU A 33 -13.50 -11.03 6.70
CA LEU A 33 -13.76 -12.05 7.71
C LEU A 33 -14.30 -11.43 9.00
N THR A 34 -13.64 -10.38 9.51
CA THR A 34 -14.11 -9.70 10.73
C THR A 34 -15.50 -9.11 10.54
N GLN A 35 -15.82 -8.50 9.40
CA GLN A 35 -17.18 -8.02 9.13
C GLN A 35 -18.21 -9.16 9.10
N GLY A 36 -17.88 -10.31 8.51
CA GLY A 36 -18.75 -11.49 8.49
C GLY A 36 -19.05 -12.03 9.89
N HIS A 37 -18.04 -12.07 10.77
CA HIS A 37 -18.19 -12.50 12.17
C HIS A 37 -19.09 -11.59 13.03
N PHE A 38 -19.24 -10.33 12.63
CA PHE A 38 -20.03 -9.32 13.33
C PHE A 38 -21.30 -8.91 12.58
N ASP A 39 -21.88 -9.80 11.79
CA ASP A 39 -23.16 -9.60 11.08
C ASP A 39 -23.13 -8.36 10.17
N GLY A 40 -22.00 -8.15 9.48
CA GLY A 40 -21.77 -7.01 8.58
C GLY A 40 -21.48 -5.69 9.27
N ARG A 41 -21.34 -5.67 10.61
CA ARG A 41 -21.04 -4.45 11.37
C ARG A 41 -19.54 -4.18 11.47
N CYS A 42 -19.18 -2.91 11.54
CA CYS A 42 -17.82 -2.46 11.74
C CYS A 42 -17.47 -2.47 13.24
N ILE A 43 -16.56 -3.36 13.64
CA ILE A 43 -16.09 -3.46 15.04
C ILE A 43 -15.04 -2.40 15.41
N LEU A 44 -14.46 -1.70 14.43
CA LEU A 44 -13.56 -0.58 14.70
C LEU A 44 -14.28 0.48 15.55
N TYR A 45 -13.61 0.99 16.58
CA TYR A 45 -14.20 1.94 17.54
C TYR A 45 -15.48 1.43 18.22
N GLY A 46 -15.69 0.11 18.25
CA GLY A 46 -16.83 -0.49 18.95
C GLY A 46 -16.65 -0.42 20.47
N SER A 47 -17.77 -0.34 21.19
CA SER A 47 -17.81 -0.58 22.63
C SER A 47 -18.41 -1.95 22.92
N VAL A 48 -17.85 -2.63 23.91
CA VAL A 48 -18.26 -3.99 24.30
C VAL A 48 -18.68 -3.97 25.75
N TYR A 49 -19.80 -4.62 26.05
CA TYR A 49 -20.33 -4.81 27.40
C TYR A 49 -20.39 -6.29 27.75
N TYR A 50 -20.03 -6.61 29.00
CA TYR A 50 -20.07 -7.97 29.52
C TYR A 50 -21.44 -8.29 30.11
N ASN A 51 -22.21 -9.15 29.44
CA ASN A 51 -23.48 -9.61 29.97
C ASN A 51 -23.25 -10.76 30.96
N ALA A 52 -23.32 -10.44 32.26
CA ALA A 52 -23.16 -11.41 33.34
C ALA A 52 -24.24 -12.51 33.34
N SER A 53 -25.46 -12.21 32.85
CA SER A 53 -26.58 -13.16 32.79
C SER A 53 -26.42 -14.17 31.65
N GLY A 54 -25.79 -13.77 30.54
CA GLY A 54 -25.53 -14.61 29.37
C GLY A 54 -24.12 -15.21 29.31
N GLN A 55 -23.27 -14.92 30.31
CA GLN A 55 -21.84 -15.26 30.32
C GLN A 55 -21.13 -14.96 28.99
N GLY A 56 -21.42 -13.79 28.41
CA GLY A 56 -20.95 -13.46 27.07
C GLY A 56 -20.75 -11.98 26.82
N LEU A 57 -19.81 -11.68 25.93
CA LEU A 57 -19.54 -10.31 25.47
C LEU A 57 -20.58 -9.92 24.42
N THR A 58 -21.15 -8.72 24.58
CA THR A 58 -22.14 -8.12 23.67
C THR A 58 -21.62 -6.78 23.16
N ILE A 59 -21.92 -6.45 21.91
CA ILE A 59 -21.56 -5.15 21.33
C ILE A 59 -22.60 -4.13 21.76
N GLU A 60 -22.19 -3.11 22.50
CA GLU A 60 -23.07 -2.01 22.95
C GLU A 60 -23.17 -0.91 21.90
N GLY A 61 -22.06 -0.62 21.21
CA GLY A 61 -21.99 0.39 20.16
C GLY A 61 -21.07 -0.08 19.05
N SER A 62 -21.56 -0.03 17.81
CA SER A 62 -20.72 -0.18 16.61
C SER A 62 -20.54 1.19 15.97
N SER A 63 -19.33 1.47 15.47
CA SER A 63 -19.14 2.68 14.68
C SER A 63 -19.78 2.58 13.30
N SER A 64 -19.88 3.73 12.63
CA SER A 64 -20.48 3.78 11.30
C SER A 64 -19.78 2.80 10.34
N PRO A 65 -20.54 2.01 9.56
CA PRO A 65 -19.96 1.02 8.65
C PRO A 65 -19.04 1.65 7.60
N SER A 66 -19.20 2.95 7.34
CA SER A 66 -18.36 3.73 6.43
C SER A 66 -16.86 3.64 6.73
N VAL A 67 -16.47 3.48 8.00
CA VAL A 67 -15.06 3.41 8.41
C VAL A 67 -14.41 2.10 7.94
N CYS A 68 -15.05 0.96 8.19
CA CYS A 68 -14.55 -0.33 7.73
C CYS A 68 -14.62 -0.45 6.20
N TYR A 69 -15.66 0.11 5.57
CA TYR A 69 -15.74 0.16 4.11
C TYR A 69 -14.63 1.01 3.49
N PHE A 70 -14.28 2.15 4.09
CA PHE A 70 -13.17 2.99 3.63
C PHE A 70 -11.85 2.22 3.65
N VAL A 71 -11.53 1.57 4.78
CA VAL A 71 -10.29 0.80 4.95
C VAL A 71 -10.24 -0.41 3.99
N SER A 72 -11.36 -1.12 3.82
CA SER A 72 -11.47 -2.25 2.89
C SER A 72 -11.37 -1.79 1.42
N ALA A 73 -12.08 -0.74 1.04
CA ALA A 73 -12.07 -0.18 -0.31
C ALA A 73 -10.66 0.28 -0.71
N ILE A 74 -9.94 0.94 0.19
CA ILE A 74 -8.54 1.32 -0.05
C ILE A 74 -7.70 0.07 -0.27
N ALA A 75 -7.76 -0.92 0.61
CA ALA A 75 -6.98 -2.16 0.44
C ALA A 75 -7.24 -2.86 -0.91
N VAL A 76 -8.49 -2.91 -1.38
CA VAL A 76 -8.87 -3.49 -2.67
C VAL A 76 -8.38 -2.64 -3.85
N CYS A 77 -8.62 -1.32 -3.83
CA CYS A 77 -8.14 -0.41 -4.88
C CYS A 77 -6.61 -0.48 -5.01
N MET A 78 -5.91 -0.57 -3.89
CA MET A 78 -4.47 -0.74 -3.83
C MET A 78 -4.01 -2.05 -4.48
N ALA A 79 -4.68 -3.17 -4.17
CA ALA A 79 -4.37 -4.47 -4.74
C ALA A 79 -4.58 -4.48 -6.26
N ILE A 80 -5.71 -3.93 -6.74
CA ILE A 80 -6.00 -3.81 -8.18
C ILE A 80 -4.93 -2.96 -8.86
N TYR A 81 -4.58 -1.81 -8.30
CA TYR A 81 -3.56 -0.94 -8.87
C TYR A 81 -2.19 -1.63 -8.98
N CYS A 82 -1.74 -2.31 -7.91
CA CYS A 82 -0.49 -3.07 -7.93
C CYS A 82 -0.53 -4.18 -8.99
N PHE A 83 -1.63 -4.92 -9.07
CA PHE A 83 -1.80 -5.99 -10.05
C PHE A 83 -1.77 -5.48 -11.49
N SER A 84 -2.49 -4.38 -11.79
CA SER A 84 -2.48 -3.76 -13.11
C SER A 84 -1.08 -3.27 -13.51
N LEU A 85 -0.32 -2.68 -12.58
CA LEU A 85 1.06 -2.27 -12.85
C LEU A 85 1.98 -3.46 -13.11
N ILE A 86 1.88 -4.52 -12.32
CA ILE A 86 2.68 -5.74 -12.53
C ILE A 86 2.42 -6.30 -13.93
N LEU A 87 1.15 -6.43 -14.33
CA LEU A 87 0.80 -6.90 -15.67
C LEU A 87 1.29 -5.97 -16.78
N TYR A 88 1.15 -4.66 -16.60
CA TYR A 88 1.66 -3.67 -17.55
C TYR A 88 3.17 -3.80 -17.76
N TRP A 89 3.93 -3.95 -16.66
CA TRP A 89 5.38 -4.09 -16.73
C TRP A 89 5.84 -5.42 -17.32
N ILE A 90 5.15 -6.51 -17.02
CA ILE A 90 5.40 -7.81 -17.66
C ILE A 90 5.14 -7.72 -19.16
N TYR A 91 4.00 -7.13 -19.55
CA TYR A 91 3.65 -6.95 -20.96
C TYR A 91 4.68 -6.08 -21.69
N ALA A 92 5.04 -4.93 -21.12
CA ALA A 92 6.05 -4.04 -21.69
C ALA A 92 7.40 -4.76 -21.83
N SER A 93 7.81 -5.55 -20.83
CA SER A 93 9.05 -6.32 -20.89
C SER A 93 9.03 -7.44 -21.93
N CYS A 94 7.86 -7.95 -22.32
CA CYS A 94 7.73 -9.00 -23.33
C CYS A 94 7.63 -8.45 -24.76
N VAL A 95 7.13 -7.22 -24.94
CA VAL A 95 6.80 -6.65 -26.26
C VAL A 95 7.79 -5.55 -26.69
N ASP A 96 8.27 -4.72 -25.76
CA ASP A 96 9.16 -3.60 -26.05
C ASP A 96 10.56 -3.85 -25.48
N GLU A 97 11.59 -3.92 -26.35
CA GLU A 97 13.00 -4.01 -25.91
C GLU A 97 13.52 -2.68 -25.33
N ASP A 98 12.90 -1.55 -25.69
CA ASP A 98 13.27 -0.21 -25.22
C ASP A 98 12.18 0.41 -24.33
N VAL A 99 11.98 -0.15 -23.14
CA VAL A 99 11.02 0.39 -22.16
C VAL A 99 11.58 1.67 -21.51
N ARG A 100 11.63 2.78 -22.27
CA ARG A 100 11.94 4.11 -21.75
C ARG A 100 10.68 4.74 -21.17
N ARG A 101 10.53 4.68 -19.85
CA ARG A 101 9.47 5.39 -19.12
C ARG A 101 9.62 6.90 -19.32
N GLY A 102 8.73 7.50 -20.11
CA GLY A 102 8.75 8.94 -20.36
C GLY A 102 8.58 9.75 -19.06
N THR A 103 9.20 10.94 -19.00
CA THR A 103 9.17 11.81 -17.80
C THR A 103 7.75 12.16 -17.34
N VAL A 104 6.79 12.23 -18.27
CA VAL A 104 5.37 12.45 -17.99
C VAL A 104 4.75 11.26 -17.24
N SER A 105 5.03 10.02 -17.68
CA SER A 105 4.59 8.78 -17.02
C SER A 105 5.14 8.66 -15.59
N LEU A 106 6.41 9.04 -15.39
CA LEU A 106 7.03 9.08 -14.06
C LEU A 106 6.38 10.12 -13.13
N ASN A 107 6.02 11.31 -13.65
CA ASN A 107 5.37 12.34 -12.84
C ASN A 107 3.96 11.93 -12.41
N THR A 108 3.18 11.31 -13.31
CA THR A 108 1.86 10.76 -12.99
C THR A 108 1.97 9.65 -11.96
N SER A 109 2.95 8.75 -12.10
CA SER A 109 3.20 7.67 -11.14
C SER A 109 3.52 8.21 -9.75
N LEU A 110 4.35 9.26 -9.63
CA LEU A 110 4.65 9.91 -8.34
C LEU A 110 3.39 10.51 -7.68
N GLY A 111 2.52 11.15 -8.47
CA GLY A 111 1.26 11.69 -7.97
C GLY A 111 0.36 10.61 -7.38
N VAL A 112 0.21 9.49 -8.10
CA VAL A 112 -0.57 8.34 -7.63
C VAL A 112 0.08 7.70 -6.40
N CYS A 113 1.40 7.52 -6.37
CA CYS A 113 2.11 7.02 -5.19
C CYS A 113 1.84 7.88 -3.95
N GLY A 114 1.90 9.21 -4.09
CA GLY A 114 1.63 10.15 -2.99
C GLY A 114 0.19 10.06 -2.49
N LEU A 115 -0.79 9.98 -3.39
CA LEU A 115 -2.20 9.81 -3.04
C LEU A 115 -2.45 8.51 -2.28
N LEU A 116 -1.87 7.41 -2.74
CA LEU A 116 -2.02 6.10 -2.12
C LEU A 116 -1.34 6.02 -0.75
N LEU A 117 -0.15 6.61 -0.60
CA LEU A 117 0.53 6.75 0.69
C LEU A 117 -0.32 7.51 1.71
N PHE A 118 -0.97 8.60 1.29
CA PHE A 118 -1.86 9.37 2.15
C PHE A 118 -3.04 8.51 2.63
N PHE A 119 -3.71 7.80 1.72
CA PHE A 119 -4.83 6.92 2.08
C PHE A 119 -4.42 5.76 2.98
N LEU A 120 -3.25 5.15 2.76
CA LEU A 120 -2.71 4.11 3.62
C LEU A 120 -2.40 4.62 5.02
N LEU A 121 -1.84 5.82 5.15
CA LEU A 121 -1.55 6.43 6.44
C LEU A 121 -2.83 6.72 7.21
N VAL A 122 -3.82 7.34 6.56
CA VAL A 122 -5.14 7.60 7.17
C VAL A 122 -5.79 6.28 7.61
N SER A 123 -5.78 5.26 6.76
CA SER A 123 -6.33 3.93 7.08
C SER A 123 -5.61 3.27 8.26
N GLY A 124 -4.27 3.35 8.30
CA GLY A 124 -3.45 2.83 9.39
C GLY A 124 -3.72 3.54 10.72
N CYS A 125 -3.89 4.87 10.70
CA CYS A 125 -4.29 5.63 11.88
C CYS A 125 -5.69 5.26 12.38
N ILE A 126 -6.65 5.14 11.47
CA ILE A 126 -8.03 4.73 11.78
C ILE A 126 -8.04 3.33 12.43
N LEU A 127 -7.27 2.39 11.88
CA LEU A 127 -7.13 1.03 12.42
C LEU A 127 -6.54 1.03 13.82
N LYS A 128 -5.42 1.74 14.01
CA LYS A 128 -4.71 1.77 15.28
C LYS A 128 -5.59 2.35 16.39
N ILE A 129 -6.15 3.53 16.16
CA ILE A 129 -7.01 4.20 17.15
C ILE A 129 -8.29 3.40 17.38
N GLY A 130 -8.91 2.86 16.32
CA GLY A 130 -10.11 2.06 16.41
C GLY A 130 -9.92 0.76 17.20
N ARG A 131 -8.76 0.11 17.05
CA ARG A 131 -8.38 -1.09 17.84
C ARG A 131 -8.09 -0.73 19.28
N ASP A 132 -7.33 0.33 19.54
CA ASP A 132 -6.95 0.74 20.89
C ASP A 132 -8.19 1.15 21.71
N SER A 133 -9.14 1.86 21.08
CA SER A 133 -10.44 2.22 21.68
C SER A 133 -11.28 0.98 22.03
N LEU A 134 -11.39 0.02 21.11
CA LEU A 134 -12.08 -1.24 21.36
C LEU A 134 -11.42 -2.00 22.51
N CYS A 135 -10.09 -2.04 22.51
CA CYS A 135 -9.32 -2.75 23.50
C CYS A 135 -9.49 -2.15 24.91
N PHE A 136 -9.47 -0.82 25.01
CA PHE A 136 -9.75 -0.11 26.25
C PHE A 136 -11.16 -0.42 26.79
N SER A 137 -12.18 -0.43 25.92
CA SER A 137 -13.55 -0.79 26.31
C SER A 137 -13.66 -2.22 26.83
N VAL A 138 -12.98 -3.18 26.19
CA VAL A 138 -12.99 -4.59 26.59
C VAL A 138 -12.32 -4.81 27.94
N LEU A 139 -11.15 -4.19 28.17
CA LEU A 139 -10.41 -4.30 29.43
C LEU A 139 -11.16 -3.66 30.60
N HIS A 140 -11.83 -2.53 30.37
CA HIS A 140 -12.57 -1.84 31.42
C HIS A 140 -13.86 -2.59 31.81
N ASN A 141 -14.57 -3.16 30.84
CA ASN A 141 -15.87 -3.77 31.07
C ASN A 141 -15.80 -5.28 31.41
N THR A 142 -14.61 -5.89 31.38
CA THR A 142 -14.44 -7.31 31.69
C THR A 142 -13.45 -7.50 32.86
N PRO A 143 -13.93 -7.78 34.09
CA PRO A 143 -13.10 -7.77 35.29
C PRO A 143 -12.08 -8.92 35.41
N SER A 144 -11.97 -9.82 34.42
CA SER A 144 -11.08 -10.99 34.46
C SER A 144 -10.01 -11.02 33.36
N ILE A 145 -9.84 -9.95 32.58
CA ILE A 145 -8.99 -9.95 31.39
C ILE A 145 -7.87 -8.92 31.56
N THR A 146 -6.62 -9.37 31.41
CA THR A 146 -5.43 -8.50 31.49
C THR A 146 -4.88 -8.12 30.11
N SER A 147 -5.28 -8.82 29.04
CA SER A 147 -4.88 -8.53 27.66
C SER A 147 -6.06 -8.65 26.67
N CYS A 148 -6.09 -7.81 25.63
CA CYS A 148 -7.12 -7.90 24.59
C CYS A 148 -7.08 -9.15 23.73
N GLU A 149 -5.95 -9.85 23.73
CA GLU A 149 -5.81 -11.13 23.06
C GLU A 149 -6.66 -12.21 23.76
N ASP A 150 -6.70 -12.19 25.10
CA ASP A 150 -7.51 -13.13 25.90
C ASP A 150 -9.02 -12.93 25.69
N ALA A 151 -9.45 -11.74 25.26
CA ALA A 151 -10.85 -11.45 24.95
C ALA A 151 -11.35 -12.17 23.68
N GLN A 152 -10.45 -12.65 22.83
CA GLN A 152 -10.82 -13.47 21.67
C GLN A 152 -11.27 -14.87 22.08
N ASN A 153 -10.71 -15.41 23.16
CA ASN A 153 -11.00 -16.76 23.66
C ASN A 153 -12.23 -16.80 24.59
N LYS A 154 -12.90 -15.67 24.80
CA LYS A 154 -14.12 -15.59 25.60
C LYS A 154 -15.35 -15.86 24.73
N THR A 155 -16.41 -16.32 25.37
CA THR A 155 -17.71 -16.54 24.74
C THR A 155 -18.34 -15.21 24.34
N TRP A 156 -18.68 -15.07 23.06
CA TRP A 156 -19.45 -13.93 22.53
C TRP A 156 -20.92 -14.32 22.45
N ALA A 157 -21.81 -13.38 22.77
CA ALA A 157 -23.24 -13.63 22.67
C ALA A 157 -23.63 -13.80 21.19
N HIS A 158 -24.35 -14.88 20.89
CA HIS A 158 -24.87 -15.13 19.55
C HIS A 158 -25.70 -13.91 19.07
N PRO A 159 -25.52 -13.42 17.82
CA PRO A 159 -24.86 -14.04 16.65
C PRO A 159 -23.37 -13.75 16.48
N TYR A 160 -22.72 -13.08 17.44
CA TYR A 160 -21.34 -12.62 17.26
C TYR A 160 -20.33 -13.72 17.56
N THR A 161 -19.34 -13.87 16.70
CA THR A 161 -18.22 -14.80 16.90
C THR A 161 -16.92 -14.02 16.98
N GLY A 162 -16.43 -13.73 18.19
CA GLY A 162 -15.15 -13.04 18.38
C GLY A 162 -13.90 -13.91 18.17
N ASN A 163 -14.02 -15.06 17.51
CA ASN A 163 -12.85 -15.86 17.21
C ASN A 163 -11.92 -15.07 16.26
N GLN A 164 -10.65 -14.93 16.63
CA GLN A 164 -9.61 -14.30 15.80
C GLN A 164 -9.83 -12.82 15.43
N PHE A 165 -10.78 -12.10 16.06
CA PHE A 165 -11.03 -10.68 15.73
C PHE A 165 -9.78 -9.79 15.93
N TYR A 166 -9.12 -9.88 17.09
CA TYR A 166 -7.94 -9.09 17.42
C TYR A 166 -6.73 -9.50 16.58
N THR A 167 -6.51 -10.79 16.35
CA THR A 167 -5.46 -11.31 15.46
C THR A 167 -5.65 -10.81 14.03
N GLY A 168 -6.89 -10.82 13.52
CA GLY A 168 -7.24 -10.31 12.20
C GLY A 168 -7.03 -8.81 12.07
N LEU A 169 -7.49 -8.01 13.04
CA LEU A 169 -7.27 -6.56 13.08
C LEU A 169 -5.79 -6.20 13.24
N TYR A 170 -5.06 -6.90 14.11
CA TYR A 170 -3.62 -6.73 14.30
C TYR A 170 -2.83 -7.08 13.03
N SER A 171 -3.17 -8.20 12.38
CA SER A 171 -2.58 -8.60 11.11
C SER A 171 -2.88 -7.60 10.00
N THR A 172 -4.12 -7.09 9.93
CA THR A 172 -4.53 -6.05 8.98
C THR A 172 -3.71 -4.78 9.18
N GLU A 173 -3.62 -4.28 10.42
CA GLU A 173 -2.83 -3.10 10.76
C GLU A 173 -1.36 -3.28 10.37
N ARG A 174 -0.74 -4.39 10.76
CA ARG A 174 0.66 -4.67 10.39
C ARG A 174 0.84 -4.73 8.88
N SER A 175 -0.07 -5.37 8.17
CA SER A 175 -0.02 -5.47 6.70
C SER A 175 -0.13 -4.09 6.04
N MET A 176 -0.93 -3.18 6.60
CA MET A 176 -1.02 -1.80 6.12
C MET A 176 0.26 -1.01 6.37
N TRP A 177 0.89 -1.14 7.54
CA TRP A 177 2.18 -0.48 7.81
C TRP A 177 3.32 -1.02 6.94
N VAL A 178 3.35 -2.34 6.71
CA VAL A 178 4.32 -2.96 5.80
C VAL A 178 4.08 -2.47 4.37
N SER A 179 2.83 -2.43 3.91
CA SER A 179 2.48 -1.88 2.60
C SER A 179 2.89 -0.41 2.49
N PHE A 180 2.62 0.41 3.51
CA PHE A 180 3.05 1.82 3.54
C PHE A 180 4.57 1.95 3.37
N PHE A 181 5.36 1.14 4.09
CA PHE A 181 6.82 1.14 3.95
C PHE A 181 7.27 0.77 2.53
N PHE A 182 6.66 -0.25 1.93
CA PHE A 182 6.95 -0.61 0.53
C PHE A 182 6.59 0.51 -0.44
N TRP A 183 5.49 1.23 -0.23
CA TRP A 183 5.12 2.40 -1.03
C TRP A 183 6.11 3.56 -0.91
N VAL A 184 6.69 3.78 0.26
CA VAL A 184 7.78 4.75 0.44
C VAL A 184 9.02 4.33 -0.35
N LEU A 185 9.38 3.03 -0.32
CA LEU A 185 10.49 2.51 -1.12
C LEU A 185 10.24 2.63 -2.62
N ILE A 186 9.03 2.29 -3.10
CA ILE A 186 8.62 2.48 -4.50
C ILE A 186 8.76 3.94 -4.89
N THR A 187 8.26 4.86 -4.07
CA THR A 187 8.38 6.30 -4.32
C THR A 187 9.85 6.73 -4.44
N ALA A 188 10.72 6.23 -3.56
CA ALA A 188 12.15 6.50 -3.63
C ALA A 188 12.78 5.97 -4.92
N VAL A 189 12.43 4.74 -5.33
CA VAL A 189 12.90 4.13 -6.59
C VAL A 189 12.44 4.97 -7.79
N VAL A 190 11.18 5.38 -7.86
CA VAL A 190 10.63 6.21 -8.94
C VAL A 190 11.31 7.59 -8.99
N VAL A 191 11.61 8.20 -7.83
CA VAL A 191 12.38 9.46 -7.75
C VAL A 191 13.80 9.28 -8.30
N ILE A 192 14.47 8.18 -7.94
CA ILE A 192 15.82 7.87 -8.44
C ILE A 192 15.80 7.65 -9.95
N GLN A 193 14.85 6.84 -10.46
CA GLN A 193 14.65 6.63 -11.90
C GLN A 193 14.43 7.96 -12.62
N ARG A 194 13.57 8.85 -12.10
CA ARG A 194 13.34 10.18 -12.66
C ARG A 194 14.61 11.02 -12.70
N ARG A 195 15.42 11.03 -11.63
CA ARG A 195 16.69 11.75 -11.60
C ARG A 195 17.66 11.21 -12.66
N GLN A 196 17.76 9.89 -12.80
CA GLN A 196 18.60 9.26 -13.83
C GLN A 196 18.12 9.59 -15.24
N SER A 197 16.82 9.49 -15.52
CA SER A 197 16.25 9.86 -16.83
C SER A 197 16.44 11.35 -17.16
N SER A 198 16.31 12.24 -16.16
CA SER A 198 16.56 13.67 -16.37
C SER A 198 18.02 13.98 -16.68
N ARG A 199 18.98 13.31 -16.01
CA ARG A 199 20.40 13.44 -16.31
C ARG A 199 20.75 12.92 -17.70
N LEU A 200 20.14 11.80 -18.10
CA LEU A 200 20.34 11.22 -19.42
C LEU A 200 19.77 12.12 -20.53
N LYS A 201 18.64 12.78 -20.27
CA LYS A 201 18.05 13.74 -21.22
C LYS A 201 18.92 14.98 -21.39
N VAL A 202 19.41 15.57 -20.29
CA VAL A 202 20.34 16.72 -20.35
C VAL A 202 21.60 16.38 -21.16
N TRP A 203 22.16 15.18 -20.97
CA TRP A 203 23.35 14.77 -21.72
C TRP A 203 23.09 14.58 -23.22
N GLY A 204 21.92 14.04 -23.58
CA GLY A 204 21.51 13.91 -24.99
C GLY A 204 21.23 15.25 -25.67
N ASP A 205 20.64 16.21 -24.96
CA ASP A 205 20.40 17.55 -25.47
C ASP A 205 21.74 18.32 -25.65
N ASP A 206 22.74 18.10 -24.77
CA ASP A 206 24.10 18.66 -24.90
C ASP A 206 24.89 18.03 -26.07
N GLU A 207 24.75 16.72 -26.31
CA GLU A 207 25.35 16.03 -27.47
C GLU A 207 24.75 16.51 -28.80
N TRP A 208 23.42 16.61 -28.87
CA TRP A 208 22.73 17.14 -30.05
C TRP A 208 23.11 18.60 -30.32
N SER A 209 23.17 19.43 -29.28
CA SER A 209 23.60 20.82 -29.40
C SER A 209 25.05 20.94 -29.88
N ARG A 210 25.95 20.02 -29.48
CA ARG A 210 27.33 19.98 -30.01
C ARG A 210 27.38 19.52 -31.46
N ALA A 211 26.58 18.53 -31.87
CA ALA A 211 26.53 18.05 -33.25
C ALA A 211 26.06 19.12 -34.24
N GLU A 212 25.15 20.01 -33.82
CA GLU A 212 24.70 21.17 -34.62
C GLU A 212 25.71 22.34 -34.64
N THR A 213 26.74 22.33 -33.78
CA THR A 213 27.74 23.41 -33.70
C THR A 213 29.07 23.06 -34.38
N GLU A 214 29.22 21.88 -34.99
CA GLU A 214 30.33 21.57 -35.89
C GLU A 214 30.14 22.40 -37.18
N PRO A 215 30.93 23.46 -37.42
CA PRO A 215 30.78 24.22 -38.64
C PRO A 215 31.17 23.30 -39.80
N PHE A 216 30.34 23.23 -40.84
CA PHE A 216 30.65 22.66 -42.15
C PHE A 216 31.79 23.44 -42.85
N LEU A 217 32.97 23.53 -42.22
CA LEU A 217 34.19 24.08 -42.77
C LEU A 217 34.79 23.00 -43.67
N HIS A 218 34.27 22.91 -44.89
CA HIS A 218 35.00 22.35 -46.00
C HIS A 218 36.34 23.10 -46.10
N ARG A 219 37.41 22.49 -45.58
CA ARG A 219 38.77 22.95 -45.84
C ARG A 219 39.04 22.66 -47.32
N PRO A 220 39.28 23.66 -48.18
CA PRO A 220 39.74 23.37 -49.53
C PRO A 220 41.15 22.82 -49.41
N SER A 221 41.36 21.61 -49.92
CA SER A 221 42.69 21.07 -50.17
C SER A 221 43.35 21.96 -51.22
N ARG A 222 44.20 22.88 -50.74
CA ARG A 222 45.05 23.71 -51.60
C ARG A 222 46.03 22.76 -52.28
N GLN A 223 45.81 22.47 -53.56
CA GLN A 223 46.79 21.86 -54.44
C GLN A 223 48.08 22.68 -54.40
N ARG A 224 49.18 22.04 -54.00
CA ARG A 224 50.51 22.31 -54.54
C ARG A 224 51.40 21.09 -54.36
#